data_AF-A0A927JJP3-F1
#
_entry.id   AF-A0A927JJP3-F1
#
_cell.length_a   1.000
_cell.length_b   1.000
_cell.length_c   1.000
_cell.angle_alpha   90.00
_cell.angle_beta   90.00
_cell.angle_gamma   90.00
#
_symmetry.space_group_name_H-M   'P 1'
#
loop_
_entity.id
_entity.type
_entity.pdbx_description
1 polymer ?
#
loop_
_entity_poly.entity_id
_entity_poly.type
_entity_poly.pdbx_seq_one_letter_code
_entity_poly.pdbx_strand_id
1 'polypeptide(L)' 'MQSTPHQHALEAKHATLDRRIAEETNRPLPDTATIADLKKQKLRLKEEIISL' A
#
# COMPACT_ATOMS: atom_id res chain seq x y z
N MET A 1 -9.90 -14.68 -17.13
CA MET A 1 -9.38 -13.82 -16.05
C MET A 1 -8.18 -13.05 -16.59
N GLN A 2 -8.41 -11.88 -17.18
CA GLN A 2 -7.34 -11.03 -17.70
C GLN A 2 -7.16 -9.89 -16.69
N SER A 3 -6.22 -10.05 -15.76
CA SER A 3 -5.80 -8.95 -14.89
C SER A 3 -5.24 -7.85 -15.79
N THR A 4 -5.91 -6.71 -15.83
CA THR A 4 -5.51 -5.62 -16.72
C THR A 4 -4.13 -5.10 -16.30
N PRO A 5 -3.31 -4.54 -17.21
CA PRO A 5 -2.03 -3.92 -16.85
C PRO A 5 -2.18 -2.86 -15.74
N HIS A 6 -3.36 -2.24 -15.68
CA HIS A 6 -3.73 -1.29 -14.65
C HIS A 6 -3.86 -1.95 -13.27
N GLN A 7 -4.56 -3.08 -13.16
CA GLN A 7 -4.67 -3.85 -11.92
C GLN A 7 -3.29 -4.31 -11.40
N HIS A 8 -2.44 -4.83 -12.28
CA HIS A 8 -1.06 -5.22 -11.92
C HIS A 8 -0.23 -4.05 -11.38
N ALA A 9 -0.36 -2.85 -11.98
CA ALA A 9 0.34 -1.66 -11.50
C ALA A 9 -0.17 -1.21 -10.12
N LEU A 10 -1.48 -1.30 -9.88
CA LEU A 10 -2.08 -0.99 -8.58
C LEU A 10 -1.67 -2.01 -7.51
N GLU A 11 -1.66 -3.30 -7.83
CA GLU A 11 -1.18 -4.36 -6.92
C GLU A 11 0.31 -4.18 -6.57
N ALA A 12 1.16 -3.85 -7.55
CA ALA A 12 2.58 -3.59 -7.32
C ALA A 12 2.80 -2.37 -6.39
N LYS A 13 2.03 -1.30 -6.58
CA LYS A 13 2.03 -0.14 -5.68
C LYS A 13 1.56 -0.52 -4.27
N HIS A 14 0.53 -1.36 -4.16
CA HIS A 14 0.00 -1.84 -2.89
C HIS A 14 1.05 -2.67 -2.13
N ALA A 15 1.71 -3.60 -2.81
CA ALA A 15 2.80 -4.41 -2.24
C ALA A 15 3.97 -3.53 -1.75
N THR A 16 4.30 -2.47 -2.50
CA THR A 16 5.34 -1.51 -2.10
C THR A 16 4.97 -0.76 -0.83
N LEU A 17 3.72 -0.30 -0.71
CA LEU A 17 3.22 0.38 0.49
C LEU A 17 3.20 -0.55 1.71
N ASP A 18 2.78 -1.81 1.54
CA ASP A 18 2.84 -2.83 2.60
C ASP A 18 4.26 -3.03 3.10
N ARG A 19 5.22 -3.14 2.17
CA ARG A 19 6.62 -3.35 2.52
C ARG A 19 7.17 -2.16 3.31
N ARG A 20 6.87 -0.93 2.89
CA ARG A 20 7.27 0.29 3.61
C ARG A 20 6.67 0.36 5.01
N ILE A 21 5.39 -0.02 5.16
CA ILE A 21 4.74 -0.09 6.48
C ILE A 21 5.44 -1.13 7.36
N ALA A 22 5.74 -2.31 6.83
CA ALA A 22 6.40 -3.38 7.57
C ALA A 22 7.83 -2.98 7.97
N GLU A 23 8.59 -2.36 7.06
CA GLU A 23 9.93 -1.83 7.30
C GLU A 23 9.92 -0.76 8.40
N GLU A 24 8.99 0.19 8.34
CA GLU A 24 8.89 1.27 9.34
C GLU A 24 8.39 0.76 10.69
N THR A 25 7.47 -0.21 10.71
CA THR A 25 6.96 -0.83 11.94
C THR A 25 8.01 -1.71 12.64
N ASN A 26 8.96 -2.28 11.88
CA ASN A 26 10.07 -3.08 12.44
C ASN A 26 11.18 -2.22 13.06
N ARG A 27 11.17 -0.90 12.84
CA ARG A 27 12.19 -0.03 13.40
C ARG A 27 12.03 0.05 14.93
N PRO A 28 13.15 0.15 15.68
CA PRO A 28 13.11 0.28 17.14
C PRO A 28 12.43 1.58 17.61
N LEU A 29 12.37 2.61 16.75
CA LEU A 29 11.58 3.83 16.92
C LEU A 29 10.72 4.02 15.66
N PRO A 30 9.51 3.44 15.62
CA PRO A 30 8.66 3.53 14.44
C PRO A 30 8.04 4.94 14.35
N ASP A 31 8.11 5.56 13.16
CA ASP A 31 7.40 6.82 12.91
C ASP A 31 5.90 6.54 12.66
N THR A 32 5.10 6.73 13.70
CA THR A 32 3.66 6.40 13.67
C THR A 32 2.87 7.30 12.73
N ALA A 33 3.32 8.53 12.50
CA ALA A 33 2.71 9.46 11.54
C ALA A 33 2.91 8.95 10.10
N THR A 34 4.12 8.52 9.76
CA THR A 34 4.47 7.92 8.47
C THR A 34 3.73 6.61 8.26
N ILE A 35 3.65 5.74 9.28
CA ILE A 35 2.88 4.50 9.21
C ILE A 35 1.39 4.79 8.97
N ALA A 36 0.81 5.78 9.65
CA ALA A 36 -0.58 6.16 9.48
C ALA A 36 -0.85 6.72 8.08
N ASP A 37 0.05 7.53 7.53
CA ASP A 37 -0.05 8.06 6.17
C ASP A 37 0.06 6.95 5.12
N LEU A 38 1.05 6.06 5.25
CA LEU A 38 1.22 4.90 4.36
C LEU A 38 0.00 3.98 4.39
N LYS A 39 -0.61 3.75 5.57
CA LYS A 39 -1.86 2.97 5.70
C LYS A 39 -3.04 3.65 5.01
N LYS A 40 -3.15 4.98 5.09
CA LYS A 40 -4.18 5.74 4.35
C LYS A 40 -3.99 5.64 2.84
N GLN A 41 -2.75 5.76 2.36
CA GLN A 41 -2.43 5.58 0.94
C GLN A 41 -2.78 4.17 0.48
N LYS A 42 -2.46 3.14 1.27
CA LYS A 42 -2.81 1.74 1.00
C LYS A 42 -4.32 1.54 0.93
N LEU A 43 -5.08 2.16 1.84
CA LEU A 43 -6.55 2.09 1.83
C LEU A 43 -7.14 2.70 0.55
N ARG A 44 -6.71 3.91 0.17
CA ARG A 44 -7.16 4.56 -1.06
C ARG A 44 -6.86 3.74 -2.31
N LEU A 45 -5.66 3.15 -2.37
CA LEU A 45 -5.26 2.31 -3.49
C LEU A 45 -6.07 1.02 -3.56
N LYS A 46 -6.41 0.43 -2.41
CA LYS A 46 -7.32 -0.71 -2.33
C LYS A 46 -8.73 -0.35 -2.80
N GLU A 47 -9.23 0.83 -2.45
CA GLU A 47 -10.52 1.32 -2.94
C GLU A 47 -10.49 1.57 -4.45
N GLU A 48 -9.41 2.10 -5.00
CA GLU A 48 -9.22 2.28 -6.44
C GLU A 48 -9.19 0.94 -7.20
N ILE A 49 -8.59 -0.11 -6.62
CA ILE A 49 -8.62 -1.48 -7.18
C ILE A 49 -10.03 -2.07 -7.15
N ILE A 50 -10.78 -1.86 -6.06
CA ILE A 50 -12.13 -2.43 -5.87
C ILE A 50 -13.18 -1.66 -6.68
N SER A 51 -12.99 -0.35 -6.87
CA SER A 51 -13.91 0.51 -7.61
C SER A 51 -13.77 0.38 -9.13
N LEU A 52 -12.82 -0.42 -9.62
CA LEU A 52 -12.56 -0.69 -11.03
C LEU A 52 -13.21 -2.00 -11.48
#